data_AF-A0A0J9W5D6-F1
#
_entry.id   AF-A0A0J9W5D6-F1
#
_cell.length_a   1.000
_cell.length_b   1.000
_cell.length_c   1.000
_cell.angle_alpha   90.00
_cell.angle_beta   90.00
_cell.angle_gamma   90.00
#
_symmetry.space_group_name_H-M   'P 1'
#
loop_
_entity.id
_entity.type
_entity.pdbx_description
1 polymer ?
#
loop_
_entity_poly.entity_id
_entity_poly.type
_entity_poly.pdbx_seq_one_letter_code
_entity_poly.pdbx_strand_id
1 'polypeptide(L)'
;MRSLLALTLATATSAFVIPEGLDAFNNWKDDLKQTLEDIPTRLRKHLDEATEQLSTEFTAAIHNRLQDEEVFLPADNVEDDESADIFGRTGGDFTDHTTYELIAKSNYTKKFFKLVQKHEKFGKLLNSTDANYTLFVPTDEAFEHIPHHHKDKPSDEFVEAVLNYHLGIGEYPASRILFTHTIPTTLKEPWLGDKPQRLRTSVGFSGVRLNLYSKVIAVNFKTKNGIIHAVNRILVPPPFIGKEISLFPAQFSTLLLAFEKTDFVKYIPPHTLLPEAFSVRIRQKIQDSE
;
A
#
# COMPACT_ATOMS: atom_id res chain seq x y z
N MET A 1 29.17 -33.89 -47.89
CA MET A 1 27.91 -33.20 -48.22
C MET A 1 27.05 -33.09 -46.98
N ARG A 2 26.24 -32.03 -46.92
CA ARG A 2 25.58 -31.43 -45.76
C ARG A 2 24.39 -32.23 -45.19
N SER A 3 24.06 -31.88 -43.94
CA SER A 3 22.72 -31.68 -43.36
C SER A 3 22.00 -32.86 -42.70
N LEU A 4 21.77 -32.78 -41.38
CA LEU A 4 20.46 -32.43 -40.80
C LEU A 4 20.54 -32.29 -39.26
N LEU A 5 19.88 -31.25 -38.77
CA LEU A 5 19.62 -30.92 -37.37
C LEU A 5 18.81 -32.04 -36.67
N ALA A 6 19.22 -32.40 -35.46
CA ALA A 6 18.34 -33.01 -34.47
C ALA A 6 18.65 -32.38 -33.10
N LEU A 7 17.69 -31.59 -32.62
CA LEU A 7 17.67 -30.99 -31.29
C LEU A 7 17.28 -32.09 -30.30
N THR A 8 18.21 -32.59 -29.50
CA THR A 8 17.90 -33.50 -28.39
C THR A 8 17.64 -32.68 -27.12
N LEU A 9 16.37 -32.63 -26.74
CA LEU A 9 15.89 -32.14 -25.45
C LEU A 9 16.47 -33.04 -24.35
N ALA A 10 17.45 -32.55 -23.57
CA ALA A 10 17.95 -33.27 -22.41
C ALA A 10 16.94 -33.11 -21.26
N THR A 11 16.22 -34.20 -20.98
CA THR A 11 15.43 -34.41 -19.78
C THR A 11 16.34 -34.36 -18.54
N ALA A 12 16.33 -33.24 -17.81
CA ALA A 12 16.84 -33.21 -16.44
C ALA A 12 15.71 -33.59 -15.49
N THR A 13 15.46 -34.88 -15.35
CA THR A 13 14.77 -35.44 -14.18
C THR A 13 15.71 -35.35 -12.99
N SER A 14 15.73 -34.23 -12.27
CA SER A 14 16.24 -34.21 -10.91
C SER A 14 15.11 -34.63 -9.98
N ALA A 15 15.15 -35.91 -9.57
CA ALA A 15 14.36 -36.41 -8.47
C ALA A 15 14.69 -35.59 -7.22
N PHE A 16 13.70 -34.87 -6.70
CA PHE A 16 13.77 -34.25 -5.39
C PHE A 16 13.63 -35.37 -4.35
N VAL A 17 14.75 -35.99 -3.99
CA VAL A 17 14.83 -36.89 -2.84
C VAL A 17 14.92 -36.00 -1.60
N ILE A 18 13.88 -36.05 -0.77
CA ILE A 18 13.89 -35.43 0.57
C ILE A 18 14.88 -36.23 1.42
N PRO A 19 15.99 -35.64 1.91
CA PRO A 19 16.87 -36.34 2.83
C PRO A 19 16.27 -36.29 4.24
N GLU A 20 16.06 -37.47 4.83
CA GLU A 20 15.86 -37.58 6.28
C GLU A 20 17.20 -37.31 6.98
N GLY A 21 17.23 -36.30 7.86
CA GLY A 21 18.33 -36.10 8.81
C GLY A 21 18.96 -34.70 8.78
N LEU A 22 19.20 -34.16 9.99
CA LEU A 22 19.75 -32.83 10.26
C LEU A 22 21.17 -32.61 9.70
N ASP A 23 21.91 -33.68 9.43
CA ASP A 23 23.33 -33.62 9.06
C ASP A 23 23.56 -33.19 7.60
N ALA A 24 22.60 -33.45 6.70
CA ALA A 24 22.69 -33.05 5.29
C ALA A 24 22.50 -31.53 5.07
N PHE A 25 21.78 -30.85 5.98
CA PHE A 25 21.52 -29.41 5.89
C PHE A 25 22.76 -28.57 6.23
N ASN A 26 23.61 -29.06 7.13
CA ASN A 26 24.85 -28.38 7.50
C ASN A 26 25.89 -28.46 6.38
N ASN A 27 26.03 -29.63 5.74
CA ASN A 27 26.92 -29.77 4.59
C ASN A 27 26.47 -28.91 3.39
N TRP A 28 25.16 -28.80 3.14
CA TRP A 28 24.63 -27.90 2.10
C TRP A 28 24.92 -26.43 2.40
N LYS A 29 24.80 -26.01 3.66
CA LYS A 29 25.06 -24.63 4.09
C LYS A 29 26.54 -24.26 3.97
N ASP A 30 27.44 -25.20 4.21
CA ASP A 30 28.88 -24.97 4.12
C ASP A 30 29.36 -24.93 2.66
N ASP A 31 28.79 -25.77 1.79
CA ASP A 31 29.05 -25.74 0.33
C ASP A 31 28.55 -24.43 -0.31
N LEU A 32 27.40 -23.91 0.15
CA LEU A 32 26.83 -22.64 -0.31
C LEU A 32 27.63 -21.42 0.20
N LYS A 33 28.21 -21.50 1.41
CA LYS A 33 29.14 -20.48 1.92
C LYS A 33 30.44 -20.47 1.12
N GLN A 34 31.00 -21.64 0.82
CA GLN A 34 32.23 -21.75 0.04
C GLN A 34 32.03 -21.24 -1.39
N THR A 35 30.84 -21.47 -1.98
CA THR A 35 30.46 -20.93 -3.29
C THR A 35 30.23 -19.40 -3.27
N LEU A 36 29.83 -18.82 -2.14
CA LEU A 36 29.62 -17.37 -1.97
C LEU A 36 30.91 -16.61 -1.63
N GLU A 37 31.92 -17.27 -1.05
CA GLU A 37 33.22 -16.66 -0.72
C GLU A 37 34.16 -16.54 -1.95
N ASP A 38 33.90 -17.27 -3.04
CA ASP A 38 34.70 -17.25 -4.28
C ASP A 38 34.22 -16.23 -5.35
N ILE A 39 33.28 -15.34 -5.01
CA ILE A 39 32.94 -14.20 -5.89
C ILE A 39 34.01 -13.12 -5.73
N PRO A 40 34.85 -12.82 -6.75
CA PRO A 40 36.10 -12.11 -6.52
C PRO A 40 35.87 -10.64 -6.16
N THR A 41 36.75 -10.15 -5.29
CA THR A 41 36.93 -8.78 -4.75
C THR A 41 36.84 -7.61 -5.74
N ARG A 42 36.72 -7.87 -7.05
CA ARG A 42 36.46 -6.87 -8.11
C ARG A 42 35.03 -6.32 -8.07
N LEU A 43 34.05 -7.06 -7.54
CA LEU A 43 32.68 -6.55 -7.42
C LEU A 43 32.53 -5.53 -6.28
N ARG A 44 33.27 -5.69 -5.18
CA ARG A 44 33.26 -4.76 -4.04
C ARG A 44 33.84 -3.40 -4.41
N LYS A 45 34.96 -3.37 -5.13
CA LYS A 45 35.58 -2.11 -5.55
C LYS A 45 34.66 -1.28 -6.48
N HIS A 46 33.96 -1.95 -7.40
CA HIS A 46 32.99 -1.27 -8.27
C HIS A 46 31.70 -0.88 -7.57
N LEU A 47 31.27 -1.62 -6.53
CA LEU A 47 30.11 -1.25 -5.73
C LEU A 47 30.42 -0.04 -4.84
N ASP A 48 31.60 -0.02 -4.22
CA ASP A 48 32.07 1.08 -3.39
C ASP A 48 32.30 2.35 -4.23
N GLU A 49 32.96 2.23 -5.39
CA GLU A 49 33.12 3.33 -6.36
C GLU A 49 31.77 3.83 -6.89
N ALA A 50 30.79 2.95 -7.15
CA ALA A 50 29.46 3.34 -7.57
C ALA A 50 28.65 4.01 -6.45
N THR A 51 28.77 3.55 -5.21
CA THR A 51 28.12 4.20 -4.05
C THR A 51 28.75 5.54 -3.71
N GLU A 52 30.07 5.68 -3.90
CA GLU A 52 30.77 6.93 -3.67
C GLU A 52 30.46 7.94 -4.78
N GLN A 53 30.39 7.51 -6.04
CA GLN A 53 29.90 8.31 -7.17
C GLN A 53 28.44 8.75 -6.97
N LEU A 54 27.55 7.85 -6.55
CA LEU A 54 26.16 8.18 -6.24
C LEU A 54 26.04 9.14 -5.05
N SER A 55 26.85 8.98 -4.00
CA SER A 55 26.84 9.89 -2.86
C SER A 55 27.38 11.28 -3.21
N THR A 56 28.38 11.34 -4.10
CA THR A 56 28.97 12.59 -4.58
C THR A 56 28.03 13.30 -5.55
N GLU A 57 27.37 12.57 -6.46
CA GLU A 57 26.32 13.11 -7.33
C GLU A 57 25.10 13.56 -6.52
N PHE A 58 24.70 12.83 -5.47
CA PHE A 58 23.60 13.23 -4.60
C PHE A 58 23.96 14.45 -3.75
N THR A 59 25.19 14.55 -3.25
CA THR A 59 25.67 15.70 -2.48
C THR A 59 25.90 16.92 -3.36
N ALA A 60 26.42 16.76 -4.58
CA ALA A 60 26.53 17.82 -5.57
C ALA A 60 25.17 18.28 -6.10
N ALA A 61 24.20 17.36 -6.26
CA ALA A 61 22.82 17.69 -6.61
C ALA A 61 22.08 18.40 -5.47
N ILE A 62 22.37 18.08 -4.20
CA ILE A 62 21.85 18.79 -3.04
C ILE A 62 22.54 20.16 -2.88
N HIS A 63 23.86 20.26 -3.11
CA HIS A 63 24.60 21.52 -2.98
C HIS A 63 24.28 22.53 -4.09
N ASN A 64 24.15 22.08 -5.35
CA ASN A 64 23.71 22.94 -6.46
C ASN A 64 22.23 23.34 -6.31
N ARG A 65 21.38 22.47 -5.75
CA ARG A 65 19.95 22.78 -5.53
C ARG A 65 19.69 23.64 -4.28
N LEU A 66 20.69 23.83 -3.43
CA LEU A 66 20.64 24.74 -2.27
C LEU A 66 21.26 26.12 -2.57
N GLN A 67 21.86 26.33 -3.76
CA GLN A 67 22.38 27.64 -4.19
C GLN A 67 21.53 28.30 -5.30
N ASP A 68 20.71 27.54 -6.04
CA ASP A 68 19.91 28.06 -7.16
C ASP A 68 18.42 28.35 -6.85
N GLU A 69 17.99 28.38 -5.59
CA GLU A 69 16.61 28.80 -5.21
C GLU A 69 16.56 30.07 -4.34
N GLU A 70 17.53 30.98 -4.49
CA GLU A 70 17.29 32.42 -4.31
C GLU A 70 16.83 33.05 -5.65
N VAL A 71 15.60 32.75 -6.07
CA VAL A 71 14.85 33.60 -7.00
C VAL A 71 13.58 34.07 -6.31
N PHE A 72 13.77 35.24 -5.71
CA PHE A 72 12.84 36.15 -5.08
C PHE A 72 11.77 36.67 -6.06
N LEU A 73 10.50 36.65 -5.63
CA LEU A 73 9.56 37.75 -5.86
C LEU A 73 8.79 38.00 -4.54
N PRO A 74 8.40 39.25 -4.26
CA PRO A 74 8.88 40.00 -3.12
C PRO A 74 8.11 39.71 -1.83
N ALA A 75 8.76 40.04 -0.71
CA ALA A 75 8.08 40.41 0.52
C ALA A 75 7.28 41.70 0.28
N ASP A 76 6.12 41.58 -0.35
CA ASP A 76 5.10 42.62 -0.31
C ASP A 76 4.05 42.25 0.73
N ASN A 77 3.85 43.19 1.65
CA ASN A 77 2.78 43.20 2.63
C ASN A 77 1.45 42.86 1.94
N VAL A 78 0.87 41.72 2.30
CA VAL A 78 -0.55 41.45 2.05
C VAL A 78 -1.17 41.15 3.40
N GLU A 79 -2.09 42.02 3.74
CA GLU A 79 -2.90 42.07 4.93
C GLU A 79 -3.58 40.73 5.21
N ASP A 80 -3.85 40.51 6.50
CA ASP A 80 -4.58 39.37 7.04
C ASP A 80 -5.84 39.06 6.22
N ASP A 81 -5.79 38.01 5.40
CA ASP A 81 -6.99 37.34 4.88
C ASP A 81 -6.94 35.88 5.33
N GLU A 82 -7.77 35.56 6.33
CA GLU A 82 -7.93 34.25 6.99
C GLU A 82 -8.53 33.18 6.06
N SER A 83 -8.02 33.04 4.84
CA SER A 83 -8.40 31.97 3.92
C SER A 83 -7.21 31.32 3.21
N ALA A 84 -6.03 31.34 3.84
CA ALA A 84 -4.87 30.60 3.40
C ALA A 84 -5.22 29.12 3.15
N ASP A 85 -4.87 28.64 1.95
CA ASP A 85 -5.09 27.27 1.46
C ASP A 85 -4.77 26.21 2.53
N ILE A 86 -5.81 25.69 3.20
CA ILE A 86 -5.71 24.80 4.37
C ILE A 86 -4.85 23.54 4.09
N PHE A 87 -4.64 23.16 2.83
CA PHE A 87 -3.78 22.03 2.43
C PHE A 87 -2.60 22.43 1.53
N GLY A 88 -2.28 23.73 1.43
CA GLY A 88 -1.45 24.29 0.37
C GLY A 88 0.05 24.06 0.50
N ARG A 89 0.68 24.14 1.70
CA ARG A 89 2.16 24.19 1.74
C ARG A 89 2.87 23.49 2.91
N THR A 90 2.28 23.33 4.10
CA THR A 90 2.87 22.52 5.20
C THR A 90 1.86 22.41 6.34
N GLY A 91 1.92 21.32 7.13
CA GLY A 91 1.01 21.08 8.26
C GLY A 91 0.95 22.23 9.26
N GLY A 92 -0.18 22.35 9.96
CA GLY A 92 -0.43 23.38 10.96
C GLY A 92 -1.25 22.85 12.14
N ASP A 93 -1.28 23.63 13.23
CA ASP A 93 -2.11 23.34 14.38
C ASP A 93 -3.47 24.04 14.24
N PHE A 94 -4.53 23.25 14.05
CA PHE A 94 -5.91 23.70 13.93
C PHE A 94 -6.78 23.08 15.04
N THR A 95 -6.22 22.94 16.24
CA THR A 95 -6.91 22.33 17.39
C THR A 95 -8.19 23.06 17.84
N ASP A 96 -8.44 24.27 17.35
CA ASP A 96 -9.71 24.98 17.52
C ASP A 96 -10.88 24.33 16.77
N HIS A 97 -10.57 23.54 15.73
CA HIS A 97 -11.56 22.95 14.83
C HIS A 97 -11.56 21.43 14.93
N THR A 98 -12.73 20.82 14.80
CA THR A 98 -12.83 19.36 14.63
C THR A 98 -12.35 18.95 13.23
N THR A 99 -12.01 17.67 13.06
CA THR A 99 -11.68 17.09 11.76
C THR A 99 -12.78 17.38 10.73
N TYR A 100 -14.05 17.28 11.14
CA TYR A 100 -15.21 17.58 10.28
C TYR A 100 -15.26 19.05 9.84
N GLU A 101 -15.00 19.98 10.75
CA GLU A 101 -15.00 21.42 10.44
C GLU A 101 -13.84 21.80 9.52
N LEU A 102 -12.66 21.22 9.73
CA LEU A 102 -11.47 21.54 8.93
C LEU A 102 -11.63 21.07 7.47
N ILE A 103 -12.18 19.86 7.24
CA ILE A 103 -12.47 19.40 5.88
C ILE A 103 -13.58 20.21 5.20
N ALA A 104 -14.55 20.72 5.98
CA ALA A 104 -15.64 21.54 5.48
C ALA A 104 -15.16 22.92 5.00
N LYS A 105 -14.18 23.52 5.70
CA LYS A 105 -13.57 24.80 5.35
C LYS A 105 -12.63 24.71 4.15
N SER A 106 -12.06 23.54 3.87
CA SER A 106 -11.01 23.42 2.86
C SER A 106 -11.55 23.47 1.43
N ASN A 107 -10.79 24.11 0.53
CA ASN A 107 -11.16 24.25 -0.87
C ASN A 107 -10.84 23.02 -1.74
N TYR A 108 -9.96 22.13 -1.27
CA TYR A 108 -9.39 21.03 -2.06
C TYR A 108 -10.03 19.66 -1.79
N THR A 109 -10.95 19.56 -0.82
CA THR A 109 -11.57 18.28 -0.41
C THR A 109 -13.09 18.30 -0.58
N LYS A 110 -13.61 19.14 -1.48
CA LYS A 110 -15.06 19.36 -1.66
C LYS A 110 -15.79 18.09 -2.08
N LYS A 111 -15.20 17.30 -2.98
CA LYS A 111 -15.77 16.02 -3.45
C LYS A 111 -15.82 15.00 -2.32
N PHE A 112 -14.77 14.90 -1.51
CA PHE A 112 -14.74 14.03 -0.34
C PHE A 112 -15.75 14.46 0.73
N PHE A 113 -15.82 15.76 1.03
CA PHE A 113 -16.76 16.29 2.03
C PHE A 113 -18.23 16.00 1.65
N LYS A 114 -18.58 16.06 0.36
CA LYS A 114 -19.91 15.64 -0.12
C LYS A 114 -20.23 14.16 0.20
N LEU A 115 -19.24 13.27 0.15
CA LEU A 115 -19.42 11.87 0.56
C LEU A 115 -19.64 11.78 2.08
N VAL A 116 -18.83 12.49 2.87
CA VAL A 116 -19.00 12.53 4.33
C VAL A 116 -20.39 13.03 4.73
N GLN A 117 -20.92 14.07 4.08
CA GLN A 117 -22.26 14.57 4.34
C GLN A 117 -23.35 13.54 4.04
N LYS A 118 -23.18 12.71 3.00
CA LYS A 118 -24.13 11.64 2.67
C LYS A 118 -24.12 10.53 3.74
N HIS A 119 -22.99 10.32 4.42
CA HIS A 119 -22.81 9.28 5.43
C HIS A 119 -22.77 9.88 6.84
N GLU A 120 -23.93 10.23 7.37
CA GLU A 120 -24.06 10.91 8.68
C GLU A 120 -23.33 10.21 9.83
N LYS A 121 -23.30 8.87 9.85
CA LYS A 121 -22.58 8.10 10.88
C LYS A 121 -21.09 8.43 10.91
N PHE A 122 -20.48 8.53 9.72
CA PHE A 122 -19.07 8.88 9.57
C PHE A 122 -18.83 10.36 9.90
N GLY A 123 -19.72 11.26 9.48
CA GLY A 123 -19.66 12.68 9.87
C GLY A 123 -19.70 12.90 11.38
N LYS A 124 -20.60 12.18 12.10
CA LYS A 124 -20.67 12.21 13.56
C LYS A 124 -19.38 11.71 14.22
N LEU A 125 -18.79 10.65 13.66
CA LEU A 125 -17.49 10.13 14.13
C LEU A 125 -16.38 11.17 14.00
N LEU A 126 -16.33 11.91 12.89
CA LEU A 126 -15.36 12.99 12.67
C LEU A 126 -15.60 14.25 13.51
N ASN A 127 -16.79 14.40 14.11
CA ASN A 127 -17.12 15.50 15.01
C ASN A 127 -16.96 15.13 16.49
N SER A 128 -16.94 13.84 16.82
CA SER A 128 -16.72 13.37 18.19
C SER A 128 -15.28 13.62 18.62
N THR A 129 -15.10 13.99 19.89
CA THR A 129 -13.80 14.15 20.57
C THR A 129 -13.47 12.98 21.50
N ASP A 130 -14.22 11.88 21.42
CA ASP A 130 -14.08 10.74 22.33
C ASP A 130 -12.80 9.94 22.09
N ALA A 131 -12.29 9.98 20.85
CA ALA A 131 -11.09 9.28 20.44
C ALA A 131 -10.33 10.08 19.38
N ASN A 132 -9.02 9.88 19.34
CA ASN A 132 -8.16 10.55 18.37
C ASN A 132 -8.00 9.66 17.13
N TYR A 133 -8.17 10.28 15.96
CA TYR A 133 -8.08 9.59 14.68
C TYR A 133 -7.02 10.20 13.77
N THR A 134 -6.63 9.43 12.75
CA THR A 134 -5.84 9.96 11.63
C THR A 134 -6.63 9.82 10.35
N LEU A 135 -7.07 10.93 9.77
CA LEU A 135 -7.87 10.94 8.55
C LEU A 135 -6.96 11.18 7.33
N PHE A 136 -6.97 10.23 6.40
CA PHE A 136 -6.35 10.41 5.08
C PHE A 136 -7.41 10.97 4.13
N VAL A 137 -7.29 12.24 3.74
CA VAL A 137 -8.30 12.89 2.90
C VAL A 137 -7.86 12.92 1.44
N PRO A 138 -8.58 12.26 0.52
CA PRO A 138 -8.30 12.39 -0.90
C PRO A 138 -8.63 13.80 -1.38
N THR A 139 -7.71 14.40 -2.15
CA THR A 139 -7.97 15.68 -2.83
C THR A 139 -8.99 15.53 -3.94
N ASP A 140 -9.55 16.64 -4.40
CA ASP A 140 -10.50 16.64 -5.51
C ASP A 140 -9.89 16.08 -6.80
N GLU A 141 -8.58 16.24 -7.01
CA GLU A 141 -7.80 15.62 -8.10
C GLU A 141 -7.69 14.09 -7.96
N ALA A 142 -7.73 13.56 -6.73
CA ALA A 142 -7.70 12.11 -6.49
C ALA A 142 -8.91 11.40 -7.09
N PHE A 143 -10.05 12.09 -7.18
CA PHE A 143 -11.28 11.57 -7.78
C PHE A 143 -11.23 11.51 -9.32
N GLU A 144 -10.35 12.29 -9.95
CA GLU A 144 -10.18 12.31 -11.41
C GLU A 144 -9.42 11.08 -11.90
N HIS A 145 -8.67 10.43 -11.00
CA HIS A 145 -7.96 9.19 -11.27
C HIS A 145 -8.86 7.95 -11.23
N ILE A 146 -10.15 8.08 -10.89
CA ILE A 146 -11.09 6.96 -10.92
C ILE A 146 -11.40 6.64 -12.39
N PRO A 147 -11.18 5.41 -12.86
CA PRO A 147 -11.50 5.05 -14.24
C PRO A 147 -13.00 5.24 -14.53
N HIS A 148 -13.32 6.07 -15.53
CA HIS A 148 -14.69 6.39 -15.95
C HIS A 148 -15.46 5.22 -16.60
N HIS A 149 -14.89 4.02 -16.59
CA HIS A 149 -15.45 2.83 -17.26
C HIS A 149 -16.58 2.15 -16.46
N HIS A 150 -16.94 2.67 -15.30
CA HIS A 150 -18.06 2.16 -14.49
C HIS A 150 -19.26 3.07 -14.67
N LYS A 151 -20.24 2.58 -15.45
CA LYS A 151 -21.53 3.26 -15.66
C LYS A 151 -22.40 3.23 -14.40
N ASP A 152 -22.11 2.31 -13.48
CA ASP A 152 -22.87 2.13 -12.26
C ASP A 152 -22.23 2.87 -11.09
N LYS A 153 -23.08 3.57 -10.32
CA LYS A 153 -22.69 4.20 -9.07
C LYS A 153 -22.23 3.11 -8.08
N PRO A 154 -21.11 3.30 -7.35
CA PRO A 154 -20.72 2.37 -6.31
C PRO A 154 -21.84 2.21 -5.27
N SER A 155 -21.98 1.01 -4.71
CA SER A 155 -22.95 0.75 -3.64
C SER A 155 -22.64 1.60 -2.41
N ASP A 156 -23.67 1.99 -1.66
CA ASP A 156 -23.50 2.80 -0.46
C ASP A 156 -22.67 2.08 0.61
N GLU A 157 -22.77 0.75 0.69
CA GLU A 157 -21.92 -0.11 1.53
C GLU A 157 -20.44 -0.01 1.16
N PHE A 158 -20.12 0.00 -0.15
CA PHE A 158 -18.74 0.14 -0.61
C PHE A 158 -18.19 1.53 -0.29
N VAL A 159 -18.98 2.59 -0.45
CA VAL A 159 -18.57 3.95 -0.10
C VAL A 159 -18.32 4.06 1.41
N GLU A 160 -19.17 3.48 2.24
CA GLU A 160 -18.96 3.44 3.69
C GLU A 160 -17.68 2.68 4.05
N ALA A 161 -17.41 1.53 3.40
CA ALA A 161 -16.16 0.80 3.60
C ALA A 161 -14.93 1.63 3.22
N VAL A 162 -15.00 2.35 2.09
CA VAL A 162 -13.93 3.26 1.64
C VAL A 162 -13.72 4.40 2.65
N LEU A 163 -14.78 5.04 3.14
CA LEU A 163 -14.66 6.12 4.14
C LEU A 163 -13.99 5.61 5.44
N ASN A 164 -14.44 4.47 5.96
CA ASN A 164 -13.87 3.88 7.18
C ASN A 164 -12.40 3.44 6.98
N TYR A 165 -12.00 3.09 5.75
CA TYR A 165 -10.62 2.73 5.43
C TYR A 165 -9.68 3.94 5.35
N HIS A 166 -10.21 5.13 5.02
CA HIS A 166 -9.44 6.38 5.09
C HIS A 166 -9.23 6.87 6.54
N LEU A 167 -9.95 6.31 7.51
CA LEU A 167 -9.87 6.71 8.91
C LEU A 167 -9.02 5.71 9.71
N GLY A 168 -7.81 6.12 10.08
CA GLY A 168 -6.90 5.40 10.97
C GLY A 168 -7.27 5.59 12.44
N ILE A 169 -7.19 4.53 13.24
CA ILE A 169 -7.46 4.54 14.68
C ILE A 169 -6.20 4.99 15.42
N GLY A 170 -6.26 6.13 16.13
CA GLY A 170 -5.14 6.72 16.85
C GLY A 170 -4.44 7.83 16.07
N GLU A 171 -3.48 8.49 16.73
CA GLU A 171 -2.72 9.60 16.14
C GLU A 171 -1.44 9.11 15.46
N TYR A 172 -1.35 9.37 14.16
CA TYR A 172 -0.20 9.05 13.33
C TYR A 172 0.31 10.34 12.68
N PRO A 173 1.13 11.14 13.37
CA PRO A 173 1.89 12.20 12.71
C PRO A 173 2.84 11.57 11.68
N ALA A 174 3.22 12.35 10.66
CA ALA A 174 4.08 11.87 9.58
C ALA A 174 5.36 11.20 10.09
N SER A 175 5.98 11.75 11.15
CA SER A 175 7.15 11.16 11.81
C SER A 175 6.90 9.73 12.28
N ARG A 176 5.73 9.45 12.87
CA ARG A 176 5.34 8.09 13.28
C ARG A 176 5.04 7.19 12.08
N ILE A 177 4.43 7.74 11.03
CA ILE A 177 4.12 6.97 9.81
C ILE A 177 5.39 6.47 9.14
N LEU A 178 6.50 7.22 9.19
CA LEU A 178 7.78 6.79 8.59
C LEU A 178 8.30 5.47 9.16
N PHE A 179 8.07 5.22 10.45
CA PHE A 179 8.53 4.00 11.14
C PHE A 179 7.42 2.95 11.33
N THR A 180 6.20 3.27 10.93
CA THR A 180 5.07 2.36 10.99
C THR A 180 4.91 1.70 9.62
N HIS A 181 4.74 0.38 9.58
CA HIS A 181 4.47 -0.34 8.32
C HIS A 181 2.99 -0.55 8.04
N THR A 182 2.15 -0.54 9.09
CA THR A 182 0.69 -0.67 8.97
C THR A 182 -0.05 0.14 10.02
N ILE A 183 -1.18 0.73 9.62
CA ILE A 183 -2.08 1.50 10.49
C ILE A 183 -3.41 0.73 10.58
N PRO A 184 -3.96 0.48 11.78
CA PRO A 184 -5.32 -0.04 11.91
C PRO A 184 -6.34 1.01 11.47
N THR A 185 -7.28 0.65 10.59
CA THR A 185 -8.36 1.54 10.15
C THR A 185 -9.65 1.25 10.90
N THR A 186 -10.64 2.15 10.81
CA THR A 186 -11.97 1.92 11.38
C THR A 186 -12.81 0.90 10.62
N LEU A 187 -12.38 0.53 9.41
CA LEU A 187 -13.02 -0.53 8.63
C LEU A 187 -12.81 -1.89 9.32
N LYS A 188 -13.91 -2.53 9.70
CA LYS A 188 -13.93 -3.90 10.20
C LYS A 188 -14.56 -4.79 9.15
N GLU A 189 -13.88 -5.89 8.85
CA GLU A 189 -14.36 -6.83 7.83
C GLU A 189 -14.67 -8.18 8.49
N PRO A 190 -15.80 -8.83 8.15
CA PRO A 190 -16.19 -10.09 8.79
C PRO A 190 -15.14 -11.20 8.63
N TRP A 191 -14.43 -11.23 7.50
CA TRP A 191 -13.37 -12.20 7.22
C TRP A 191 -12.07 -11.95 7.99
N LEU A 192 -11.98 -10.86 8.73
CA LEU A 192 -10.89 -10.58 9.67
C LEU A 192 -11.28 -10.90 11.12
N GLY A 193 -12.48 -11.42 11.36
CA GLY A 193 -13.01 -11.66 12.71
C GLY A 193 -13.19 -10.36 13.49
N ASP A 194 -13.85 -9.36 12.87
CA ASP A 194 -14.11 -8.02 13.41
C ASP A 194 -12.86 -7.19 13.77
N LYS A 195 -11.68 -7.63 13.31
CA LYS A 195 -10.43 -6.89 13.44
C LYS A 195 -10.37 -5.75 12.41
N PRO A 196 -9.66 -4.66 12.73
CA PRO A 196 -9.49 -3.55 11.82
C PRO A 196 -8.67 -3.95 10.59
N GLN A 197 -9.16 -3.60 9.40
CA GLN A 197 -8.43 -3.72 8.15
C GLN A 197 -7.20 -2.82 8.22
N ARG A 198 -6.03 -3.36 7.84
CA ARG A 198 -4.74 -2.69 7.96
C ARG A 198 -4.46 -1.85 6.71
N LEU A 199 -4.21 -0.56 6.90
CA LEU A 199 -3.67 0.32 5.87
C LEU A 199 -2.15 0.18 5.83
N ARG A 200 -1.61 -0.25 4.69
CA ARG A 200 -0.17 -0.38 4.50
C ARG A 200 0.48 0.98 4.27
N THR A 201 1.56 1.24 4.99
CA THR A 201 2.39 2.43 4.88
C THR A 201 3.81 2.06 4.46
N SER A 202 4.41 2.88 3.61
CA SER A 202 5.79 2.70 3.14
C SER A 202 6.41 4.05 2.83
N VAL A 203 7.73 4.12 2.89
CA VAL A 203 8.49 5.33 2.54
C VAL A 203 9.21 5.06 1.22
N GLY A 204 9.10 6.01 0.28
CA GLY A 204 9.89 6.02 -0.94
C GLY A 204 10.60 7.36 -1.11
N PHE A 205 11.40 7.49 -2.17
CA PHE A 205 12.16 8.72 -2.48
C PHE A 205 11.32 10.00 -2.55
N SER A 206 10.03 9.87 -2.85
CA SER A 206 9.10 11.00 -2.97
C SER A 206 8.24 11.23 -1.71
N GLY A 207 8.49 10.51 -0.61
CA GLY A 207 7.77 10.64 0.65
C GLY A 207 6.96 9.39 1.05
N VAL A 208 5.97 9.57 1.93
CA VAL A 208 5.10 8.51 2.43
C VAL A 208 4.13 8.05 1.34
N ARG A 209 4.01 6.72 1.20
CA ARG A 209 3.05 6.05 0.32
C ARG A 209 2.12 5.14 1.12
N LEU A 210 0.85 5.13 0.72
CA LEU A 210 -0.22 4.31 1.26
C LEU A 210 -0.67 3.31 0.20
N ASN A 211 -0.93 2.06 0.58
CA ASN A 211 -1.33 0.98 -0.33
C ASN A 211 -0.47 0.86 -1.61
N LEU A 212 0.84 1.16 -1.53
CA LEU A 212 1.80 1.20 -2.65
C LEU A 212 1.57 2.31 -3.70
N TYR A 213 0.33 2.65 -4.02
CA TYR A 213 -0.02 3.53 -5.13
C TYR A 213 -0.35 4.97 -4.72
N SER A 214 -0.90 5.19 -3.53
CA SER A 214 -1.34 6.52 -3.06
C SER A 214 -0.19 7.23 -2.36
N LYS A 215 0.00 8.51 -2.65
CA LYS A 215 1.05 9.36 -2.06
C LYS A 215 0.40 10.36 -1.12
N VAL A 216 1.01 10.54 0.05
CA VAL A 216 0.65 11.64 0.95
C VAL A 216 1.30 12.92 0.43
N ILE A 217 0.48 13.93 0.11
CA ILE A 217 0.92 15.18 -0.52
C ILE A 217 1.01 16.34 0.47
N ALA A 218 0.20 16.31 1.53
CA ALA A 218 0.25 17.28 2.61
C ALA A 218 0.06 16.55 3.94
N VAL A 219 0.83 16.91 4.95
CA VAL A 219 0.93 16.15 6.20
C VAL A 219 0.72 17.01 7.44
N ASN A 220 0.36 16.37 8.55
CA ASN A 220 0.38 16.95 9.91
C ASN A 220 -0.57 18.14 10.11
N PHE A 221 -1.78 18.06 9.59
CA PHE A 221 -2.84 19.02 9.95
C PHE A 221 -3.48 18.55 11.25
N LYS A 222 -3.03 19.11 12.37
CA LYS A 222 -3.55 18.73 13.68
C LYS A 222 -4.91 19.38 13.89
N THR A 223 -5.85 18.61 14.39
CA THR A 223 -7.22 19.04 14.70
C THR A 223 -7.53 18.71 16.15
N LYS A 224 -8.69 19.15 16.64
CA LYS A 224 -9.14 18.87 18.00
C LYS A 224 -9.21 17.38 18.35
N ASN A 225 -9.54 16.54 17.37
CA ASN A 225 -9.82 15.12 17.56
C ASN A 225 -8.95 14.20 16.67
N GLY A 226 -7.80 14.69 16.21
CA GLY A 226 -6.94 13.88 15.36
C GLY A 226 -5.99 14.65 14.45
N ILE A 227 -5.48 13.95 13.44
CA ILE A 227 -4.55 14.48 12.44
C ILE A 227 -5.11 14.19 11.05
N ILE A 228 -5.04 15.17 10.16
CA ILE A 228 -5.36 15.02 8.75
C ILE A 228 -4.09 14.94 7.91
N HIS A 229 -4.08 14.05 6.93
CA HIS A 229 -3.09 13.99 5.86
C HIS A 229 -3.81 13.97 4.51
N ALA A 230 -3.42 14.85 3.59
CA ALA A 230 -4.00 14.86 2.24
C ALA A 230 -3.31 13.83 1.34
N VAL A 231 -4.09 13.11 0.54
CA VAL A 231 -3.60 12.05 -0.36
C VAL A 231 -4.02 12.29 -1.80
N ASN A 232 -3.17 11.92 -2.75
CA ASN A 232 -3.45 12.14 -4.17
C ASN A 232 -4.29 11.04 -4.84
N ARG A 233 -4.58 9.93 -4.14
CA ARG A 233 -5.39 8.82 -4.66
C ARG A 233 -6.26 8.25 -3.56
N ILE A 234 -7.48 7.88 -3.93
CA ILE A 234 -8.45 7.25 -3.04
C ILE A 234 -7.93 5.89 -2.57
N LEU A 235 -7.98 5.68 -1.26
CA LEU A 235 -7.63 4.41 -0.62
C LEU A 235 -8.80 3.45 -0.76
N VAL A 236 -8.60 2.39 -1.52
CA VAL A 236 -9.56 1.32 -1.69
C VAL A 236 -9.14 0.17 -0.77
N PRO A 237 -10.04 -0.37 0.07
CA PRO A 237 -9.76 -1.56 0.86
C PRO A 237 -9.32 -2.70 -0.07
N PRO A 238 -8.23 -3.42 0.24
CA PRO A 238 -7.85 -4.58 -0.56
C PRO A 238 -8.95 -5.65 -0.46
N PRO A 239 -9.28 -6.35 -1.55
CA PRO A 239 -10.24 -7.42 -1.49
C PRO A 239 -9.70 -8.57 -0.63
N PHE A 240 -10.61 -9.41 -0.17
CA PHE A 240 -10.26 -10.67 0.47
C PHE A 240 -9.33 -11.51 -0.43
N ILE A 241 -8.23 -12.05 0.11
CA ILE A 241 -7.18 -12.76 -0.66
C ILE A 241 -7.73 -13.94 -1.48
N GLY A 242 -8.75 -14.64 -0.99
CA GLY A 242 -9.39 -15.69 -1.77
C GLY A 242 -10.02 -15.14 -3.06
N LYS A 243 -10.62 -13.95 -3.01
CA LYS A 243 -11.14 -13.31 -4.22
C LYS A 243 -10.02 -13.05 -5.23
N GLU A 244 -8.84 -12.62 -4.81
CA GLU A 244 -7.70 -12.41 -5.71
C GLU A 244 -7.24 -13.73 -6.33
N ILE A 245 -7.04 -14.78 -5.52
CA ILE A 245 -6.69 -16.12 -6.00
C ILE A 245 -7.73 -16.63 -7.02
N SER A 246 -9.01 -16.34 -6.79
CA SER A 246 -10.11 -16.73 -7.68
C SER A 246 -10.14 -16.01 -9.02
N LEU A 247 -9.68 -14.77 -9.06
CA LEU A 247 -9.66 -13.95 -10.27
C LEU A 247 -8.48 -14.31 -11.17
N PHE A 248 -7.40 -14.85 -10.59
CA PHE A 248 -6.17 -15.18 -11.32
C PHE A 248 -5.71 -16.63 -11.12
N PRO A 249 -6.55 -17.64 -11.38
CA PRO A 249 -6.23 -19.04 -11.08
C PRO A 249 -4.97 -19.54 -11.80
N ALA A 250 -4.70 -19.03 -13.01
CA ALA A 250 -3.48 -19.37 -13.76
C ALA A 250 -2.19 -18.89 -13.07
N GLN A 251 -2.24 -17.76 -12.35
CA GLN A 251 -1.08 -17.23 -11.60
C GLN A 251 -0.86 -18.00 -10.29
N PHE A 252 -1.88 -18.68 -9.79
CA PHE A 252 -1.87 -19.40 -8.52
C PHE A 252 -2.06 -20.92 -8.69
N SER A 253 -1.80 -21.49 -9.87
CA SER A 253 -2.08 -22.90 -10.18
C SER A 253 -1.40 -23.87 -9.22
N THR A 254 -0.12 -23.67 -8.91
CA THR A 254 0.61 -24.50 -7.94
C THR A 254 0.03 -24.39 -6.53
N LEU A 255 -0.39 -23.20 -6.12
CA LEU A 255 -1.01 -22.97 -4.81
C LEU A 255 -2.38 -23.67 -4.73
N LEU A 256 -3.18 -23.55 -5.79
CA LEU A 256 -4.49 -24.20 -5.90
C LEU A 256 -4.37 -25.73 -5.89
N LEU A 257 -3.39 -26.28 -6.62
CA LEU A 257 -3.08 -27.70 -6.59
C LEU A 257 -2.64 -28.15 -5.19
N ALA A 258 -1.79 -27.37 -4.52
CA ALA A 258 -1.38 -27.67 -3.14
C ALA A 258 -2.58 -27.68 -2.19
N PHE A 259 -3.50 -26.71 -2.29
CA PHE A 259 -4.73 -26.68 -1.49
C PHE A 259 -5.60 -27.91 -1.70
N GLU A 260 -5.70 -28.41 -2.93
CA GLU A 260 -6.42 -29.65 -3.24
C GLU A 260 -5.73 -30.90 -2.68
N LYS A 261 -4.41 -31.02 -2.85
CA LYS A 261 -3.65 -32.21 -2.45
C LYS A 261 -3.42 -32.34 -0.94
N THR A 262 -3.38 -31.23 -0.21
CA THR A 262 -2.98 -31.20 1.21
C THR A 262 -4.15 -31.02 2.19
N ASP A 263 -5.39 -30.95 1.69
CA ASP A 263 -6.57 -30.63 2.51
C ASP A 263 -6.43 -29.30 3.30
N PHE A 264 -5.49 -28.43 2.92
CA PHE A 264 -5.17 -27.20 3.65
C PHE A 264 -6.37 -26.25 3.80
N VAL A 265 -7.33 -26.36 2.88
CA VAL A 265 -8.62 -25.65 2.93
C VAL A 265 -9.36 -25.86 4.26
N LYS A 266 -9.17 -27.00 4.94
CA LYS A 266 -9.76 -27.28 6.27
C LYS A 266 -9.23 -26.38 7.38
N TYR A 267 -8.05 -25.80 7.21
CA TYR A 267 -7.39 -24.91 8.17
C TYR A 267 -7.60 -23.42 7.86
N ILE A 268 -8.19 -23.10 6.71
CA ILE A 268 -8.57 -21.73 6.37
C ILE A 268 -9.92 -21.48 7.06
N PRO A 269 -10.05 -20.45 7.92
CA PRO A 269 -11.30 -20.18 8.61
C PRO A 269 -12.45 -20.00 7.61
N PRO A 270 -13.68 -20.45 7.91
CA PRO A 270 -14.79 -20.42 6.95
C PRO A 270 -15.18 -19.01 6.48
N HIS A 271 -14.93 -17.99 7.30
CA HIS A 271 -15.11 -16.58 6.92
C HIS A 271 -14.00 -16.08 5.95
N THR A 272 -12.89 -16.81 5.88
CA THR A 272 -11.77 -16.67 4.94
C THR A 272 -11.91 -17.69 3.80
N LEU A 273 -13.00 -18.45 3.71
CA LEU A 273 -13.20 -19.38 2.60
C LEU A 273 -13.88 -18.71 1.43
N LEU A 274 -13.47 -19.15 0.25
CA LEU A 274 -14.06 -18.77 -1.02
C LEU A 274 -15.54 -19.18 -1.02
N PRO A 275 -16.46 -18.39 -1.61
CA PRO A 275 -17.86 -18.78 -1.68
C PRO A 275 -17.97 -20.20 -2.27
N GLU A 276 -18.79 -21.07 -1.67
CA GLU A 276 -19.02 -22.50 -2.03
C GLU A 276 -18.99 -22.81 -3.54
N ALA A 277 -19.50 -21.89 -4.36
CA ALA A 277 -19.44 -21.95 -5.83
C ALA A 277 -18.02 -22.09 -6.42
N PHE A 278 -16.98 -21.74 -5.66
CA PHE A 278 -15.58 -21.72 -6.08
C PHE A 278 -14.87 -23.05 -5.86
N SER A 279 -15.17 -23.79 -4.79
CA SER A 279 -14.68 -25.16 -4.59
C SER A 279 -15.18 -26.09 -5.70
N VAL A 280 -16.39 -25.84 -6.22
CA VAL A 280 -16.93 -26.54 -7.39
C VAL A 280 -16.23 -26.10 -8.68
N ARG A 281 -16.03 -24.79 -8.88
CA ARG A 281 -15.47 -24.24 -10.13
C ARG A 281 -13.96 -24.45 -10.28
N ILE A 282 -13.19 -24.53 -9.20
CA ILE A 282 -11.79 -24.97 -9.25
C ILE A 282 -11.72 -26.43 -9.70
N ARG A 283 -12.48 -27.33 -9.06
CA ARG A 283 -12.49 -28.75 -9.43
C ARG A 283 -12.82 -28.93 -10.91
N GLN A 284 -13.81 -28.20 -11.40
CA GLN A 284 -14.21 -28.25 -12.80
C GLN A 284 -13.13 -27.72 -13.75
N LYS A 285 -12.50 -26.57 -13.42
CA LYS A 285 -11.44 -26.00 -14.26
C LYS A 285 -10.12 -26.77 -14.25
N ILE A 286 -9.79 -27.45 -13.16
CA ILE A 286 -8.61 -28.34 -13.10
C ILE A 286 -8.85 -29.58 -13.97
N GLN A 287 -10.06 -30.14 -13.90
CA GLN A 287 -10.45 -31.33 -14.65
C GLN A 287 -10.61 -31.09 -16.17
N ASP A 288 -10.91 -29.86 -16.58
CA ASP A 288 -10.95 -29.46 -17.99
C ASP A 288 -9.55 -29.11 -18.58
N SER A 289 -8.48 -29.18 -17.77
CA SER A 289 -7.10 -28.86 -18.17
C SER A 289 -6.16 -30.07 -18.28
N GLU A 290 -6.68 -31.28 -18.03
CA GLU A 290 -6.06 -32.58 -18.35
C GLU A 290 -6.61 -33.13 -19.67
#